data_AF-A0A7Y2A529-F1
#
_entry.id   AF-A0A7Y2A529-F1
#
_cell.length_a   1.000
_cell.length_b   1.000
_cell.length_c   1.000
_cell.angle_alpha   90.00
_cell.angle_beta   90.00
_cell.angle_gamma   90.00
#
_symmetry.space_group_name_H-M   'P 1'
#
loop_
_entity.id
_entity.type
_entity.pdbx_description
1 polymer ?
#
loop_
_entity_poly.entity_id
_entity_poly.type
_entity_poly.pdbx_seq_one_letter_code
_entity_poly.pdbx_strand_id
1 'polypeptide(L)'
;MLIATSTADAGFERLSATFPLADRLAELPDGARRTHRAILDTYLATGEPPSAGALDPTHLAALSEVDAVVVDEGAIVGAYPFTSQATGHAVQIVETIVGAMCSLDALA
;
A
#
# COMPACT_ATOMS: atom_id res chain seq x y z
N MET A 1 2.76 18.44 -33.66
CA MET A 1 2.16 18.62 -32.32
C MET A 1 3.03 17.85 -31.34
N LEU A 2 4.03 18.51 -30.75
CA LEU A 2 4.93 17.90 -29.76
C LEU A 2 4.32 18.20 -28.39
N ILE A 3 3.84 17.17 -27.70
CA ILE A 3 3.52 17.29 -26.28
C ILE A 3 4.88 17.35 -25.58
N ALA A 4 5.24 18.52 -25.06
CA ALA A 4 6.35 18.63 -24.13
C ALA A 4 5.94 17.83 -22.88
N THR A 5 6.54 16.65 -22.69
CA THR A 5 6.39 15.88 -21.46
C THR A 5 6.77 16.81 -20.31
N SER A 6 5.83 17.08 -19.42
CA SER A 6 6.09 18.01 -18.33
C SER A 6 7.13 17.41 -17.39
N THR A 7 7.87 18.23 -16.65
CA THR A 7 8.83 17.73 -15.65
C THR A 7 8.18 16.80 -14.63
N ALA A 8 6.86 16.95 -14.40
CA ALA A 8 6.08 16.07 -13.54
C ALA A 8 5.89 14.68 -14.16
N ASP A 9 5.53 14.58 -15.43
CA ASP A 9 5.32 13.30 -16.12
C ASP A 9 6.62 12.48 -16.16
N ALA A 10 7.73 13.12 -16.56
CA ALA A 10 9.05 12.49 -16.54
C ALA A 10 9.54 12.18 -15.11
N GLY A 11 9.01 12.88 -14.09
CA GLY A 11 9.25 12.56 -12.68
C GLY A 11 8.49 11.32 -12.25
N PHE A 12 7.20 11.24 -12.58
CA PHE A 12 6.34 10.08 -12.30
C PHE A 12 6.87 8.82 -13.00
N GLU A 13 7.20 8.89 -14.29
CA GLU A 13 7.78 7.76 -15.03
C GLU A 13 9.06 7.22 -14.37
N ARG A 14 9.96 8.11 -13.94
CA ARG A 14 11.18 7.70 -13.20
C ARG A 14 10.85 7.08 -11.86
N LEU A 15 9.89 7.64 -11.12
CA LEU A 15 9.46 7.10 -9.84
C LEU A 15 8.88 5.69 -10.02
N SER A 16 7.94 5.51 -10.95
CA SER A 16 7.32 4.21 -11.25
C SER A 16 8.35 3.17 -11.72
N ALA A 17 9.33 3.59 -12.53
CA ALA A 17 10.43 2.72 -12.94
C ALA A 17 11.36 2.34 -11.77
N THR A 18 11.53 3.21 -10.78
CA THR A 18 12.38 2.96 -9.59
C THR A 18 11.66 2.13 -8.55
N PHE A 19 10.35 2.35 -8.37
CA PHE A 19 9.50 1.69 -7.38
C PHE A 19 8.29 1.03 -8.08
N PRO A 20 8.47 -0.11 -8.76
CA PRO A 20 7.45 -0.74 -9.58
C PRO A 20 6.47 -1.57 -8.76
N LEU A 21 6.01 -1.06 -7.60
CA LEU A 21 5.13 -1.79 -6.68
C LEU A 21 3.83 -2.20 -7.37
N ALA A 22 3.25 -1.33 -8.20
CA ALA A 22 2.02 -1.62 -8.93
C ALA A 22 2.16 -2.84 -9.86
N ASP A 23 3.28 -2.93 -10.59
CA ASP A 23 3.57 -4.04 -11.50
C ASP A 23 3.79 -5.33 -10.69
N ARG A 24 4.59 -5.28 -9.62
CA ARG A 24 4.83 -6.43 -8.74
C ARG A 24 3.53 -6.95 -8.11
N LEU A 25 2.64 -6.05 -7.68
CA LEU A 25 1.34 -6.40 -7.11
C LEU A 25 0.43 -7.03 -8.17
N ALA A 26 0.47 -6.56 -9.42
CA ALA A 26 -0.30 -7.13 -10.52
C ALA A 26 0.15 -8.56 -10.88
N GLU A 27 1.43 -8.86 -10.75
CA GLU A 27 2.03 -10.18 -11.01
C GLU A 27 1.73 -11.22 -9.91
N LEU A 28 1.31 -10.80 -8.72
CA LEU A 28 0.96 -11.72 -7.63
C LEU A 28 -0.25 -12.59 -7.98
N PRO A 29 -0.39 -13.80 -7.40
CA PRO A 29 -1.60 -14.61 -7.55
C PRO A 29 -2.88 -13.86 -7.13
N ASP A 30 -4.00 -14.18 -7.78
CA ASP A 30 -5.31 -13.56 -7.48
C ASP A 30 -5.68 -13.64 -5.98
N GLY A 31 -5.30 -14.73 -5.30
CA GLY A 31 -5.50 -14.90 -3.87
C GLY A 31 -4.81 -13.82 -3.04
N ALA A 32 -3.53 -13.55 -3.34
CA ALA A 32 -2.75 -12.52 -2.67
C ALA A 32 -3.29 -11.12 -2.95
N ARG A 33 -3.67 -10.82 -4.20
CA ARG A 33 -4.29 -9.53 -4.55
C ARG A 33 -5.62 -9.31 -3.83
N ARG A 34 -6.44 -10.35 -3.66
CA ARG A 34 -7.67 -10.29 -2.86
C ARG A 34 -7.39 -10.09 -1.37
N THR A 35 -6.36 -10.75 -0.83
CA THR A 35 -5.91 -10.54 0.56
C THR A 35 -5.47 -9.10 0.78
N HIS A 36 -4.68 -8.51 -0.12
CA HIS A 36 -4.28 -7.11 -0.05
C HIS A 36 -5.49 -6.18 -0.03
N ARG A 37 -6.44 -6.39 -0.96
CA ARG A 37 -7.69 -5.63 -0.99
C ARG A 37 -8.47 -5.73 0.32
N ALA A 38 -8.60 -6.93 0.89
CA ALA A 38 -9.31 -7.12 2.16
C ALA A 38 -8.64 -6.37 3.32
N ILE A 39 -7.30 -6.30 3.35
CA ILE A 39 -6.57 -5.50 4.34
C ILE A 39 -6.89 -4.01 4.16
N LEU A 40 -6.84 -3.49 2.93
CA LEU A 40 -7.16 -2.10 2.63
C LEU A 40 -8.61 -1.74 2.95
N ASP A 41 -9.57 -2.61 2.59
CA ASP A 41 -10.98 -2.41 2.91
C ASP A 41 -11.20 -2.35 4.44
N THR A 42 -10.41 -3.10 5.22
CA THR A 42 -10.44 -3.03 6.69
C THR A 42 -9.89 -1.70 7.20
N TYR A 43 -8.72 -1.26 6.72
CA TYR A 43 -8.16 0.06 7.04
C TYR A 43 -9.16 1.18 6.74
N LEU A 44 -9.82 1.14 5.58
CA LEU A 44 -10.82 2.13 5.19
C LEU A 44 -12.03 2.15 6.13
N ALA A 45 -12.40 0.99 6.69
CA ALA A 45 -13.57 0.86 7.56
C ALA A 45 -13.26 1.20 9.03
N THR A 46 -12.05 0.89 9.53
CA THR A 46 -11.75 0.91 10.98
C THR A 46 -10.55 1.78 11.34
N GLY A 47 -9.72 2.17 10.37
CA GLY A 47 -8.42 2.79 10.60
C GLY A 47 -7.27 1.83 10.88
N GLU A 48 -7.56 0.53 11.00
CA GLU A 48 -6.60 -0.49 11.41
C GLU A 48 -6.68 -1.72 10.49
N PRO A 49 -5.58 -2.48 10.33
CA PRO A 49 -5.60 -3.70 9.55
C PRO A 49 -6.33 -4.82 10.30
N PRO A 50 -6.75 -5.89 9.59
CA PRO A 50 -7.19 -7.10 10.26
C PRO A 50 -6.02 -7.78 10.99
N SER A 51 -6.33 -8.70 11.91
CA SER A 51 -5.31 -9.57 12.50
C SER A 51 -4.64 -10.43 11.42
N ALA A 52 -3.30 -10.49 11.41
CA ALA A 52 -2.55 -11.30 10.47
C ALA A 52 -2.96 -12.79 10.53
N GLY A 53 -3.29 -13.29 11.73
CA GLY A 53 -3.73 -14.67 11.93
C GLY A 53 -5.09 -15.00 11.31
N ALA A 54 -5.86 -14.01 10.88
CA ALA A 54 -7.12 -14.20 10.17
C ALA A 54 -6.94 -14.34 8.64
N LEU A 55 -5.71 -14.21 8.13
CA LEU A 55 -5.39 -14.24 6.72
C LEU A 55 -4.58 -15.49 6.35
N ASP A 56 -4.59 -15.85 5.07
CA ASP A 56 -3.73 -16.92 4.57
C ASP A 56 -2.25 -16.50 4.67
N PRO A 57 -1.42 -17.25 5.42
CA PRO A 57 -0.01 -16.89 5.63
C PRO A 57 0.81 -16.92 4.33
N THR A 58 0.41 -17.73 3.34
CA THR A 58 1.08 -17.80 2.03
C THR A 58 0.87 -16.51 1.25
N HIS A 59 -0.35 -15.96 1.31
CA HIS A 59 -0.67 -14.68 0.67
C HIS A 59 -0.01 -13.52 1.38
N LEU A 60 0.02 -13.53 2.71
CA LEU A 60 0.75 -12.51 3.49
C LEU A 60 2.24 -12.53 3.17
N ALA A 61 2.87 -13.71 3.12
CA ALA A 61 4.27 -13.82 2.73
C ALA A 61 4.51 -13.27 1.32
N ALA A 62 3.68 -13.64 0.34
CA ALA A 62 3.81 -13.13 -1.03
C ALA A 62 3.65 -11.60 -1.12
N LEU A 63 2.78 -11.00 -0.30
CA LEU A 63 2.62 -9.55 -0.23
C LEU A 63 3.81 -8.86 0.43
N SER A 64 4.39 -9.47 1.47
CA SER A 64 5.60 -8.96 2.12
C SER A 64 6.81 -8.99 1.20
N GLU A 65 6.98 -10.04 0.38
CA GLU A 65 8.09 -10.16 -0.58
C GLU A 65 8.13 -9.04 -1.63
N VAL A 66 6.98 -8.41 -1.90
CA VAL A 66 6.88 -7.28 -2.84
C VAL A 66 6.74 -5.93 -2.15
N ASP A 67 6.95 -5.86 -0.83
CA ASP A 67 6.80 -4.67 0.01
C ASP A 67 5.35 -4.10 0.06
N ALA A 68 4.34 -4.88 -0.33
CA ALA A 68 2.95 -4.44 -0.30
C ALA A 68 2.33 -4.48 1.10
N VAL A 69 2.83 -5.36 1.97
CA VAL A 69 2.41 -5.51 3.36
C VAL A 69 3.65 -5.64 4.24
N VAL A 70 3.64 -4.98 5.40
CA VAL A 70 4.68 -5.08 6.42
C VAL A 70 4.08 -5.78 7.63
N VAL A 71 4.68 -6.91 8.00
CA VAL A 71 4.33 -7.66 9.21
C VAL A 71 5.49 -7.53 10.20
N ASP A 72 5.19 -7.05 11.40
CA ASP A 72 6.14 -6.93 12.51
C ASP A 72 5.57 -7.64 13.74
N GLU A 73 6.38 -8.50 14.37
CA GLU A 73 5.98 -9.33 15.52
C GLU A 73 4.64 -10.09 15.34
N GLY A 74 4.30 -10.45 14.10
CA GLY A 74 3.05 -11.14 13.77
C GLY A 74 1.82 -10.23 13.64
N ALA A 75 1.99 -8.91 13.74
CA ALA A 75 0.97 -7.91 13.46
C ALA A 75 1.22 -7.23 12.11
N ILE A 76 0.16 -6.90 11.38
CA ILE A 76 0.27 -6.04 10.20
C ILE A 76 0.49 -4.62 10.69
N VAL A 77 1.63 -4.03 10.38
CA VAL A 77 1.95 -2.63 10.73
C VAL A 77 1.86 -1.69 9.53
N GLY A 78 1.83 -2.25 8.31
CA GLY A 78 1.68 -1.49 7.08
C GLY A 78 1.05 -2.33 5.97
N ALA A 79 0.25 -1.70 5.14
CA ALA A 79 -0.22 -2.26 3.88
C ALA A 79 -0.38 -1.11 2.90
N TYR A 80 0.50 -1.04 1.90
CA TYR A 80 0.58 0.11 1.00
C TYR A 80 -0.81 0.42 0.41
N PRO A 81 -1.32 1.67 0.52
CA PRO A 81 -0.60 2.88 0.94
C PRO A 81 -0.63 3.22 2.46
N PHE A 82 -1.29 2.43 3.29
CA PHE A 82 -1.56 2.75 4.71
C PHE A 82 -0.57 2.12 5.70
N THR A 83 -0.49 2.70 6.89
CA THR A 83 0.22 2.15 8.05
C THR A 83 -0.44 2.55 9.36
N SER A 84 -0.43 1.62 10.33
CA SER A 84 -0.79 1.88 11.73
C SER A 84 0.32 2.59 12.51
N GLN A 85 1.52 2.74 11.93
CA GLN A 85 2.60 3.50 12.54
C GLN A 85 2.35 5.00 12.37
N ALA A 86 2.71 5.77 13.40
CA ALA A 86 2.66 7.22 13.32
C ALA A 86 3.72 7.71 12.32
N THR A 87 3.28 8.34 11.24
CA THR A 87 4.15 8.97 10.24
C THR A 87 3.87 10.48 10.13
N GLY A 88 4.76 11.22 9.47
CA GLY A 88 4.56 12.65 9.21
C GLY A 88 3.50 12.97 8.14
N HIS A 89 2.89 11.95 7.53
CA HIS A 89 1.92 12.09 6.45
C HIS A 89 0.73 11.17 6.75
N ALA A 90 -0.48 11.70 6.76
CA ALA A 90 -1.67 10.92 7.10
C ALA A 90 -2.83 11.28 6.16
N VAL A 91 -3.77 10.35 6.02
CA VAL A 91 -5.00 10.52 5.24
C VAL A 91 -6.18 10.51 6.21
N GLN A 92 -7.09 11.46 6.01
CA GLN A 92 -8.38 11.47 6.69
C GLN A 92 -9.40 10.69 5.86
N ILE A 93 -9.87 9.57 6.40
CA ILE A 93 -10.91 8.71 5.83
C ILE A 93 -12.17 8.91 6.66
N VAL A 94 -13.05 9.78 6.18
CA VAL A 94 -14.29 10.18 6.89
C VAL A 94 -13.95 10.73 8.29
N GLU A 95 -14.15 9.92 9.35
CA GLU A 95 -13.89 10.29 10.75
C GLU A 95 -12.56 9.72 11.28
N THR A 96 -11.86 8.92 10.49
CA THR A 96 -10.64 8.21 10.89
C THR A 96 -9.40 8.82 10.25
N ILE A 97 -8.29 8.86 10.98
CA ILE A 97 -6.99 9.29 10.46
C ILE A 97 -6.06 8.07 10.42
N VAL A 98 -5.48 7.80 9.25
CA VAL A 98 -4.58 6.67 9.03
C VAL A 98 -3.24 7.18 8.52
N GLY A 99 -2.14 6.61 9.00
CA GLY A 99 -0.81 6.93 8.51
C GLY A 99 -0.65 6.52 7.05
N ALA A 100 0.06 7.33 6.28
CA ALA A 100 0.50 6.99 4.94
C ALA A 100 1.96 6.54 4.99
N MET A 101 2.32 5.51 4.20
CA MET A 101 3.69 4.99 4.14
C MET A 101 4.66 6.03 3.55
N CYS A 102 4.23 6.74 2.51
CA CYS A 102 4.98 7.84 1.88
C CYS A 102 4.17 9.14 1.81
N SER A 103 4.83 10.26 1.49
CA SER A 103 4.15 11.55 1.27
C SER A 103 3.25 11.55 0.02
N LEU A 104 3.61 10.78 -1.00
CA LEU A 104 2.80 10.61 -2.21
C LEU A 104 1.50 9.83 -1.94
N ASP A 105 1.55 8.88 -1.01
CA ASP A 105 0.39 8.09 -0.60
C ASP A 105 -0.67 8.92 0.09
N ALA A 106 -0.27 10.04 0.70
CA ALA A 106 -1.19 11.00 1.30
C ALA A 106 -1.85 11.96 0.30
N LEU A 107 -1.38 11.98 -0.96
CA LEU A 107 -1.89 12.86 -2.02
C LEU A 107 -2.94 12.19 -2.91
N ALA A 108 -2.77 10.88 -3.17
CA ALA A 108 -3.41 10.14 -4.25
C ALA A 108 -4.89 9.82 -4.02
#